data_AF-A0A830FRQ2-F1
#
_entry.id   AF-A0A830FRQ2-F1
#
_cell.length_a   1.000
_cell.length_b   1.000
_cell.length_c   1.000
_cell.angle_alpha   90.00
_cell.angle_beta   90.00
_cell.angle_gamma   90.00
#
_symmetry.space_group_name_H-M   'P 1'
#
loop_
_entity.id
_entity.type
_entity.pdbx_description
1 polymer ?
#
loop_
_entity_poly.entity_id
_entity_poly.type
_entity_poly.pdbx_seq_one_letter_code
_entity_poly.pdbx_strand_id
1 'polypeptide(L)'
;MPASPSQKRIALLVIGLVILFAPALFILATLEFLILTGNLALSEVSLLEIVELYLIDLVLFVLLGYGVYRLTFWLIKDRLPDTLDTVDAAEAAGATDEAETTGTGSEEQS
;
A
#
# COMPACT_ATOMS: atom_id res chain seq x y z
N MET A 1 15.53 -7.78 10.10
CA MET A 1 16.18 -8.76 9.20
C MET A 1 15.53 -8.63 7.81
N PRO A 2 16.28 -8.43 6.73
CA PRO A 2 15.71 -8.34 5.39
C PRO A 2 15.05 -9.68 5.01
N ALA A 3 13.80 -9.65 4.52
CA ALA A 3 13.05 -10.84 4.17
C ALA A 3 13.75 -11.64 3.05
N SER A 4 13.85 -12.95 3.22
CA SER A 4 14.47 -13.84 2.22
C SER A 4 13.65 -13.84 0.91
N PRO A 5 14.28 -14.09 -0.25
CA PRO A 5 13.60 -14.05 -1.55
C PRO A 5 12.44 -15.06 -1.67
N SER A 6 12.49 -16.17 -0.93
CA SER A 6 11.38 -17.13 -0.81
C SER A 6 10.21 -16.58 0.00
N GLN A 7 10.48 -15.85 1.10
CA GLN A 7 9.46 -15.16 1.89
C GLN A 7 8.70 -14.13 1.04
N LYS A 8 9.39 -13.36 0.19
CA LYS A 8 8.74 -12.41 -0.73
C LYS A 8 7.80 -13.09 -1.72
N ARG A 9 8.18 -14.26 -2.25
CA ARG A 9 7.35 -15.05 -3.18
C ARG A 9 6.11 -15.62 -2.49
N ILE A 10 6.28 -16.15 -1.28
CA ILE A 10 5.15 -16.65 -0.46
C ILE A 10 4.21 -15.51 -0.12
N ALA A 11 4.73 -14.35 0.31
CA ALA A 11 3.91 -13.18 0.59
C ALA A 11 3.11 -12.74 -0.63
N LEU A 12 3.71 -12.72 -1.82
CA LEU A 12 3.02 -12.42 -3.07
C LEU A 12 1.89 -13.42 -3.37
N LEU A 13 2.14 -14.72 -3.17
CA LEU A 13 1.09 -15.73 -3.33
C LEU A 13 -0.04 -15.57 -2.31
N VAL A 14 0.30 -15.29 -1.06
CA VAL A 14 -0.69 -15.05 0.00
C VAL A 14 -1.51 -13.81 -0.32
N ILE A 15 -0.89 -12.73 -0.78
CA ILE A 15 -1.60 -11.51 -1.20
C ILE A 15 -2.53 -11.81 -2.36
N GLY A 16 -2.06 -12.52 -3.40
CA GLY A 16 -2.90 -12.93 -4.53
C GLY A 16 -4.07 -13.81 -4.09
N LEU A 17 -3.83 -14.74 -3.17
CA LEU A 17 -4.86 -15.61 -2.58
C LEU A 17 -5.88 -14.80 -1.78
N VAL A 18 -5.44 -13.86 -0.95
CA VAL A 18 -6.32 -12.97 -0.18
C VAL A 18 -7.15 -12.12 -1.13
N ILE A 19 -6.58 -11.54 -2.19
CA ILE A 19 -7.33 -10.76 -3.17
C ILE A 19 -8.38 -11.62 -3.87
N LEU A 20 -8.07 -12.88 -4.19
CA LEU A 20 -9.00 -13.81 -4.83
C LEU A 20 -10.14 -14.23 -3.90
N PHE A 21 -9.85 -14.50 -2.62
CA PHE A 21 -10.82 -15.05 -1.67
C PHE A 21 -11.50 -14.00 -0.79
N ALA A 22 -10.97 -12.78 -0.67
CA ALA A 22 -11.59 -11.71 0.11
C ALA A 22 -13.05 -11.42 -0.31
N PRO A 23 -13.40 -11.37 -1.61
CA PRO A 23 -14.80 -11.22 -2.02
C PRO A 23 -15.68 -12.38 -1.52
N ALA A 24 -15.21 -13.62 -1.64
CA ALA A 24 -15.96 -14.78 -1.14
C ALA A 24 -16.16 -14.74 0.38
N LEU A 25 -15.16 -14.27 1.14
CA LEU A 25 -15.29 -14.06 2.58
C LEU A 25 -16.29 -12.96 2.93
N PHE A 26 -16.35 -11.89 2.12
CA PHE A 26 -17.31 -10.80 2.29
C PHE A 26 -18.75 -11.29 2.09
N ILE A 27 -18.98 -12.08 1.04
CA ILE A 27 -20.26 -12.76 0.83
C ILE A 27 -20.63 -13.64 2.01
N LEU A 28 -19.70 -14.48 2.48
CA LEU A 28 -19.95 -15.37 3.62
C LEU A 28 -20.41 -14.57 4.86
N ALA A 29 -19.72 -13.45 5.15
CA ALA A 29 -20.07 -12.57 6.26
C ALA A 29 -21.42 -11.87 6.07
N THR A 30 -21.73 -11.37 4.86
CA THR A 30 -23.03 -10.74 4.58
C THR A 30 -24.18 -11.73 4.68
N LEU A 31 -23.99 -12.96 4.21
CA LEU A 31 -24.99 -14.02 4.26
C LEU A 31 -25.26 -14.42 5.72
N GLU A 32 -24.22 -14.59 6.52
CA GLU A 32 -24.33 -14.86 7.95
C GLU A 32 -25.10 -13.73 8.66
N PHE A 33 -24.77 -12.47 8.39
CA PHE A 33 -25.47 -11.32 8.94
C PHE A 33 -26.96 -11.29 8.56
N LEU A 34 -27.30 -11.62 7.31
CA LEU A 34 -28.67 -11.59 6.81
C LEU A 34 -29.52 -12.71 7.42
N ILE A 35 -28.92 -13.89 7.62
CA ILE A 35 -29.54 -15.01 8.35
C ILE A 35 -29.79 -14.62 9.81
N LEU A 36 -28.79 -14.06 10.50
CA LEU A 36 -28.90 -13.64 11.90
C LEU A 36 -29.96 -12.55 12.11
N THR A 37 -30.10 -11.64 11.14
CA THR A 37 -31.11 -10.57 11.16
C THR A 37 -32.50 -11.07 10.74
N GLY A 38 -32.62 -12.33 10.28
CA GLY A 38 -33.88 -12.91 9.81
C GLY A 38 -34.37 -12.31 8.48
N ASN A 39 -33.50 -11.61 7.76
CA ASN A 39 -33.82 -10.96 6.49
C ASN A 39 -33.57 -11.89 5.28
N LEU A 40 -33.04 -13.10 5.50
CA LEU A 40 -32.78 -14.05 4.43
C LEU A 40 -32.79 -15.50 4.92
N ALA A 41 -33.58 -16.34 4.25
CA ALA A 41 -33.46 -17.79 4.34
C ALA A 41 -32.55 -18.29 3.21
N LEU A 42 -31.54 -19.11 3.52
CA LEU A 42 -30.63 -19.72 2.54
C LEU A 42 -31.36 -20.49 1.41
N SER A 43 -32.60 -20.91 1.64
CA SER A 43 -33.42 -21.61 0.64
C SER A 43 -34.01 -20.71 -0.44
N GLU A 44 -33.99 -19.39 -0.24
CA GLU A 44 -34.59 -18.42 -1.16
C GLU A 44 -33.55 -17.84 -2.13
N VAL A 45 -32.27 -18.00 -1.84
CA VAL A 45 -31.18 -17.48 -2.68
C VAL A 45 -30.76 -18.50 -3.72
N SER A 46 -30.84 -18.10 -4.98
CA SER A 46 -30.40 -18.93 -6.10
C SER A 46 -28.87 -18.96 -6.23
N LEU A 47 -28.32 -20.02 -6.85
CA LEU A 47 -26.88 -20.06 -7.18
C LEU A 47 -26.46 -18.91 -8.10
N LEU A 48 -27.37 -18.44 -8.96
CA LEU A 48 -27.10 -17.33 -9.86
C LEU A 48 -26.95 -16.00 -9.09
N GLU A 49 -27.80 -15.75 -8.09
CA GLU A 49 -27.66 -14.58 -7.21
C GLU A 49 -26.37 -14.60 -6.40
N ILE A 50 -25.91 -15.78 -5.94
CA ILE A 50 -24.62 -15.90 -5.25
C ILE A 50 -23.47 -15.49 -6.18
N VAL A 51 -23.53 -15.92 -7.45
CA VAL A 51 -22.54 -15.53 -8.46
C VAL A 51 -22.62 -14.04 -8.77
N GLU A 52 -23.82 -13.48 -8.91
CA GLU A 52 -24.03 -12.03 -9.10
C GLU A 52 -23.44 -11.24 -7.93
N LEU A 53 -23.76 -11.62 -6.70
CA LEU A 53 -23.27 -10.97 -5.49
C LEU A 53 -21.73 -11.04 -5.42
N TYR A 54 -21.14 -12.18 -5.81
CA TYR A 54 -19.68 -12.31 -5.92
C TYR A 54 -19.08 -11.36 -6.95
N LEU A 55 -19.71 -11.21 -8.11
CA LEU A 55 -19.24 -10.28 -9.13
C LEU A 55 -19.37 -8.82 -8.67
N ILE A 56 -20.46 -8.47 -7.99
CA ILE A 56 -20.65 -7.14 -7.40
C ILE A 56 -19.56 -6.86 -6.37
N ASP A 57 -19.33 -7.78 -5.42
CA ASP A 57 -18.27 -7.63 -4.41
C ASP A 57 -16.89 -7.55 -5.03
N LEU A 58 -16.60 -8.35 -6.07
CA LEU A 58 -15.33 -8.29 -6.80
C LEU A 58 -15.13 -6.91 -7.44
N VAL A 59 -16.15 -6.38 -8.11
CA VAL A 59 -16.10 -5.05 -8.74
C VAL A 59 -15.94 -3.97 -7.68
N LEU A 60 -16.69 -4.03 -6.58
CA LEU A 60 -16.58 -3.09 -5.46
C LEU A 60 -15.18 -3.13 -4.84
N PHE A 61 -14.61 -4.32 -4.64
CA PHE A 61 -13.28 -4.49 -4.09
C PHE A 61 -12.20 -3.89 -5.00
N VAL A 62 -12.31 -4.11 -6.31
CA VAL A 62 -11.40 -3.53 -7.31
C VAL A 62 -11.53 -2.00 -7.34
N LEU A 63 -12.76 -1.47 -7.35
CA LEU A 63 -13.01 -0.03 -7.35
C LEU A 63 -12.50 0.64 -6.08
N LEU A 64 -12.72 0.01 -4.92
CA LEU A 64 -12.21 0.49 -3.64
C LEU A 64 -10.68 0.49 -3.62
N GLY A 65 -10.06 -0.61 -4.05
CA GLY A 65 -8.60 -0.71 -4.15
C GLY A 65 -8.01 0.34 -5.10
N TYR A 66 -8.65 0.55 -6.26
CA TYR A 66 -8.29 1.61 -7.19
C TYR A 66 -8.47 3.01 -6.56
N GLY A 67 -9.56 3.24 -5.84
CA GLY A 67 -9.82 4.48 -5.12
C GLY A 67 -8.74 4.79 -4.08
N VAL A 68 -8.37 3.80 -3.27
CA VAL A 68 -7.26 3.93 -2.29
C VAL A 68 -5.93 4.18 -2.99
N TYR A 69 -5.62 3.45 -4.06
CA TYR A 69 -4.42 3.69 -4.87
C TYR A 69 -4.39 5.12 -5.40
N ARG A 70 -5.51 5.57 -5.98
CA ARG A 70 -5.64 6.91 -6.57
C ARG A 70 -5.52 8.00 -5.52
N LEU A 71 -6.14 7.82 -4.35
CA LEU A 71 -6.06 8.75 -3.23
C LEU A 71 -4.66 8.84 -2.66
N THR A 72 -3.98 7.69 -2.52
CA THR A 72 -2.58 7.63 -2.08
C THR A 72 -1.67 8.38 -3.06
N PHE A 73 -1.86 8.16 -4.36
CA PHE A 73 -1.12 8.87 -5.39
C PHE A 73 -1.38 10.38 -5.36
N TRP A 74 -2.64 10.80 -5.17
CA TRP A 74 -3.00 12.21 -5.05
C TRP A 74 -2.31 12.86 -3.82
N LEU A 75 -2.36 12.18 -2.67
CA LEU A 75 -1.73 12.64 -1.43
C LEU A 75 -0.21 12.76 -1.54
N ILE A 76 0.43 11.80 -2.22
CA ILE A 76 1.87 11.81 -2.50
C ILE A 76 2.22 12.98 -3.42
N LYS A 77 1.50 13.14 -4.54
CA LYS A 77 1.77 14.23 -5.49
C LYS A 77 1.69 15.62 -4.85
N ASP A 78 0.77 15.81 -3.90
CA ASP A 78 0.57 17.11 -3.27
C ASP A 78 1.47 17.36 -2.05
N ARG A 79 2.16 16.33 -1.53
CA ARG A 79 3.05 16.44 -0.35
C ARG A 79 4.53 16.19 -0.62
N LEU A 80 4.89 15.53 -1.72
CA LEU A 80 6.29 15.32 -2.10
C LEU A 80 7.05 16.56 -2.60
N PRO A 81 6.45 17.57 -3.28
CA PRO A 81 7.25 18.68 -3.81
C PRO A 81 7.99 19.42 -2.68
N ASP A 82 7.33 19.67 -1.55
CA ASP A 82 7.94 20.38 -0.41
C ASP A 82 9.07 19.58 0.27
N THR A 83 9.03 18.24 0.22
CA THR A 83 10.04 17.40 0.89
C THR A 83 11.31 17.20 0.06
N LEU A 84 11.22 17.22 -1.27
CA LEU A 84 12.40 17.10 -2.15
C LEU A 84 13.25 18.37 -2.07
N ASP A 85 12.60 19.55 -2.04
CA ASP A 85 13.30 20.83 -1.87
C ASP A 85 14.08 20.91 -0.54
N THR A 86 13.56 20.30 0.53
CA THR A 86 14.26 20.25 1.83
C THR A 86 15.44 19.28 1.87
N VAL A 87 15.42 18.22 1.05
CA VAL A 87 16.52 17.25 0.98
C VAL A 87 17.66 17.80 0.11
N ASP A 88 17.34 18.41 -1.03
CA ASP A 88 18.33 19.09 -1.88
C ASP A 88 19.01 20.26 -1.13
N ALA A 89 18.25 21.01 -0.32
CA ALA A 89 18.82 22.09 0.51
C ALA A 89 19.70 21.56 1.65
N ALA A 90 19.36 20.42 2.25
CA ALA A 90 20.16 19.78 3.30
C ALA A 90 21.47 19.17 2.76
N GLU A 91 21.44 18.62 1.54
CA GLU A 91 22.63 18.10 0.87
C GLU A 91 23.57 19.23 0.41
N ALA A 92 23.01 20.35 -0.08
CA ALA A 92 23.80 21.54 -0.41
C ALA A 92 24.46 22.20 0.81
N ALA A 93 23.80 22.19 1.98
CA ALA A 93 24.36 22.73 3.22
C ALA A 93 25.46 21.85 3.83
N GLY A 94 25.39 20.52 3.64
CA GLY A 94 26.44 19.59 4.06
C GLY A 94 27.71 19.67 3.22
N ALA A 95 27.60 20.07 1.95
CA ALA A 95 28.76 20.22 1.05
C ALA A 95 29.61 21.47 1.33
N THR A 96 29.07 22.47 2.04
CA THR A 96 29.82 23.69 2.41
C THR A 96 30.69 23.56 3.66
N ASP A 97 30.48 22.53 4.50
CA ASP A 97 31.20 22.39 5.79
C ASP A 97 32.53 21.62 5.64
N GLU A 98 32.76 20.90 4.54
CA GLU A 98 34.01 20.15 4.32
C GLU A 98 35.12 20.94 3.60
N ALA A 99 34.89 22.21 3.25
CA ALA A 99 35.86 23.02 2.50
C ALA A 99 36.78 23.91 3.36
N GLU A 100 36.66 23.92 4.69
CA GLU A 100 37.45 24.79 5.58
C GLU A 100 38.45 24.02 6.47
N THR A 101 39.09 22.95 5.97
CA THR A 101 40.21 22.29 6.67
C THR A 101 41.39 21.90 5.76
N THR A 102 41.62 22.68 4.71
CA THR A 102 42.79 22.52 3.84
C THR A 102 43.38 23.88 3.47
N GLY A 103 44.19 24.44 4.37
CA GLY A 103 45.19 25.44 3.99
C GLY A 103 45.52 26.48 5.06
N THR A 104 46.60 26.24 5.81
CA THR A 104 47.58 27.22 6.35
C THR A 104 48.56 26.40 7.21
N GLY A 105 49.88 26.33 7.03
CA GLY A 105 50.85 26.93 6.12
C GLY A 105 52.21 26.23 6.35
N SER A 106 53.08 26.26 5.35
CA SER A 106 54.49 25.83 5.43
C SER A 106 55.33 26.74 6.36
N GLU A 107 56.59 26.34 6.56
CA GLU A 107 57.76 27.05 7.16
C GLU A 107 58.03 26.61 8.63
N GLU A 108 59.23 26.27 9.12
CA GLU A 108 60.61 26.42 8.62
C GLU A 108 61.55 25.49 9.45
N GLN A 109 62.80 25.38 9.01
CA GLN A 109 63.94 24.65 9.62
C GLN A 109 64.10 24.82 11.15
N SER A 110 64.50 23.77 11.86
CA SER A 110 65.89 23.55 12.32
C SER A 110 66.09 22.28 13.15
#